data_AF-A0A1J4YTG6-F1
#
_entry.id   AF-A0A1J4YTG6-F1
#
_cell.length_a   1.000
_cell.length_b   1.000
_cell.length_c   1.000
_cell.angle_alpha   90.00
_cell.angle_beta   90.00
_cell.angle_gamma   90.00
#
_symmetry.space_group_name_H-M   'P 1'
#
loop_
_entity.id
_entity.type
_entity.pdbx_description
1 polymer ?
#
loop_
_entity_poly.entity_id
_entity_poly.type
_entity_poly.pdbx_seq_one_letter_code
_entity_poly.pdbx_strand_id
1 'polypeptide(L)'
;MGSLIVSLLMLQLQTFKPVVLALLTAPLGIIGVTVAPLIFNIPFGFVAMLGMISLSGMIMRNSVILLDQISQDMATGASRRDAIIESTVRRFRPIMLTAAAILAMIPLTRNIFWGSMAVVIMGGLLVATLLTLFYLPALYAICFKVERDLKLYNVI
;
A
#
# COMPACT_ATOMS: atom_id res chain seq x y z
N MET A 1 -32.39 2.23 1.80
CA MET A 1 -31.23 1.51 1.23
C MET A 1 -29.91 2.27 1.40
N GLY A 2 -29.86 3.60 1.27
CA GLY A 2 -28.61 4.37 1.51
C GLY A 2 -28.12 4.36 2.97
N SER A 3 -29.01 4.30 3.95
CA SER A 3 -28.67 4.26 5.38
C SER A 3 -27.93 2.99 5.80
N LEU A 4 -28.24 1.84 5.19
CA LEU A 4 -27.53 0.57 5.43
C LEU A 4 -26.09 0.63 4.92
N ILE A 5 -25.86 1.26 3.77
CA ILE A 5 -24.51 1.42 3.20
C ILE A 5 -23.67 2.34 4.10
N VAL A 6 -24.23 3.44 4.60
CA VAL A 6 -23.55 4.36 5.52
C VAL A 6 -23.25 3.70 6.87
N SER A 7 -24.20 2.93 7.41
CA SER A 7 -24.00 2.18 8.67
C SER A 7 -23.00 1.04 8.52
N LEU A 8 -23.02 0.29 7.40
CA LEU A 8 -22.02 -0.72 7.08
C LEU A 8 -20.63 -0.11 6.90
N LEU A 9 -20.54 1.05 6.23
CA LEU A 9 -19.28 1.80 6.12
C LEU A 9 -18.76 2.23 7.48
N MET A 10 -19.62 2.74 8.38
CA MET A 10 -19.23 3.13 9.75
C MET A 10 -18.81 1.93 10.62
N LEU A 11 -19.48 0.78 10.47
CA LEU A 11 -19.11 -0.47 11.14
C LEU A 11 -17.80 -1.06 10.58
N GLN A 12 -17.55 -0.93 9.28
CA GLN A 12 -16.34 -1.40 8.61
C GLN A 12 -15.15 -0.45 8.83
N LEU A 13 -15.41 0.83 9.11
CA LEU A 13 -14.44 1.86 9.49
C LEU A 13 -14.04 1.80 10.97
N GLN A 14 -14.31 0.70 11.69
CA GLN A 14 -14.05 0.52 13.13
C GLN A 14 -12.59 0.73 13.58
N THR A 15 -11.68 1.14 12.69
CA THR A 15 -10.49 1.88 13.09
C THR A 15 -10.20 3.00 12.08
N PHE A 16 -10.42 4.27 12.47
CA PHE A 16 -10.04 5.44 11.66
C PHE A 16 -8.52 5.55 11.44
N LYS A 17 -7.73 5.04 12.40
CA LYS A 17 -6.26 5.12 12.40
C LYS A 17 -5.60 4.46 11.16
N PRO A 18 -5.94 3.22 10.76
CA PRO A 18 -5.34 2.61 9.58
C PRO A 18 -5.70 3.30 8.26
N VAL A 19 -6.90 3.87 8.14
CA VAL A 19 -7.28 4.64 6.94
C VAL A 19 -6.47 5.94 6.85
N VAL A 20 -6.27 6.64 7.98
CA VAL A 20 -5.43 7.85 8.03
C VAL A 20 -3.97 7.52 7.71
N LEU A 21 -3.43 6.43 8.26
CA LEU A 21 -2.08 5.95 7.95
C LEU A 21 -1.93 5.58 6.47
N ALA A 22 -2.92 4.92 5.87
CA ALA A 22 -2.95 4.63 4.44
C ALA A 22 -2.99 5.91 3.58
N LEU A 23 -3.77 6.91 3.99
CA LEU A 23 -3.84 8.20 3.30
C LEU A 23 -2.50 8.93 3.33
N LEU A 24 -1.75 8.84 4.43
CA LEU A 24 -0.39 9.40 4.54
C LEU A 24 0.62 8.71 3.61
N THR A 25 0.35 7.46 3.20
CA THR A 25 1.21 6.77 2.21
C THR A 25 0.85 7.08 0.76
N ALA A 26 -0.34 7.60 0.48
CA ALA A 26 -0.77 7.91 -0.88
C ALA A 26 0.12 8.96 -1.60
N PRO A 27 0.55 10.07 -0.97
CA PRO A 27 1.45 11.05 -1.59
C PRO A 27 2.79 10.45 -2.03
N LEU A 28 3.27 9.41 -1.33
CA LEU A 28 4.54 8.75 -1.68
C LEU A 28 4.45 8.04 -3.03
N GLY A 29 3.27 7.58 -3.44
CA GLY A 29 3.04 6.98 -4.75
C GLY A 29 3.21 7.95 -5.91
N ILE A 30 2.98 9.25 -5.66
CA ILE A 30 3.13 10.31 -6.68
C ILE A 30 4.58 10.35 -7.19
N ILE A 31 5.56 10.10 -6.33
CA ILE A 31 6.99 10.05 -6.70
C ILE A 31 7.21 9.06 -7.85
N GLY A 32 6.65 7.86 -7.76
CA GLY A 32 6.80 6.85 -8.83
C GLY A 32 6.04 7.20 -10.10
N VAL A 33 4.86 7.80 -9.97
CA VAL A 33 4.03 8.24 -11.09
C VAL A 33 4.68 9.39 -11.88
N THR A 34 5.46 10.25 -11.22
CA THR A 34 6.18 11.34 -11.88
C THR A 34 7.53 10.88 -12.44
N VAL A 35 8.31 10.12 -11.68
CA VAL A 35 9.67 9.73 -12.06
C VAL A 35 9.69 8.76 -13.24
N ALA A 36 8.79 7.77 -13.28
CA ALA A 36 8.85 6.75 -14.32
C ALA A 36 8.59 7.28 -15.73
N PRO A 37 7.50 8.02 -16.02
CA PRO A 37 7.29 8.61 -17.34
C PRO A 37 8.43 9.56 -17.75
N LEU A 38 9.06 10.23 -16.78
CA LEU A 38 10.20 11.10 -17.03
C LEU A 38 11.42 10.32 -17.53
N ILE A 39 11.75 9.19 -16.91
CA ILE A 39 12.86 8.31 -17.32
C ILE A 39 12.59 7.70 -18.70
N PHE A 40 11.36 7.25 -18.94
CA PHE A 40 10.97 6.67 -20.23
C PHE A 40 10.65 7.71 -21.32
N ASN A 41 10.79 9.00 -21.03
CA ASN A 41 10.46 10.12 -21.93
C ASN A 41 9.07 10.01 -22.57
N ILE A 42 8.08 9.58 -21.78
CA ILE A 42 6.68 9.46 -22.25
C ILE A 42 5.87 10.67 -21.77
N PRO A 43 5.10 11.32 -22.67
CA PRO A 43 4.29 12.47 -22.29
C PRO A 43 3.21 12.11 -21.26
N PHE A 44 3.06 12.98 -20.27
CA PHE A 44 2.03 12.87 -19.26
C PHE A 44 0.69 13.39 -19.81
N GLY A 45 -0.08 12.51 -20.45
CA GLY A 45 -1.38 12.84 -21.04
C GLY A 45 -2.58 12.46 -20.18
N PHE A 46 -3.79 12.64 -20.72
CA PHE A 46 -5.04 12.25 -20.05
C PHE A 46 -5.07 10.76 -19.65
N VAL A 47 -4.57 9.88 -20.52
CA VAL A 47 -4.53 8.43 -20.28
C VAL A 47 -3.58 8.09 -19.11
N ALA A 48 -2.50 8.84 -18.92
CA ALA A 48 -1.61 8.75 -17.77
C ALA A 48 -2.30 9.14 -16.45
N MET A 49 -3.17 10.16 -16.48
CA MET A 49 -4.00 10.56 -15.32
C MET A 49 -4.97 9.46 -14.89
N LEU A 50 -5.60 8.76 -15.85
CA LEU A 50 -6.45 7.61 -15.54
C LEU A 50 -5.64 6.51 -14.82
N GLY A 51 -4.43 6.23 -15.30
CA GLY A 51 -3.50 5.31 -14.64
C GLY A 51 -3.13 5.72 -13.21
N MET A 52 -2.88 7.01 -12.98
CA MET A 52 -2.61 7.56 -11.66
C MET A 52 -3.77 7.34 -10.68
N ILE A 53 -5.01 7.60 -11.13
CA ILE A 53 -6.22 7.41 -10.31
C ILE A 53 -6.39 5.93 -9.95
N SER A 54 -6.26 5.04 -10.93
CA SER A 54 -6.33 3.59 -10.70
C SER A 54 -5.25 3.10 -9.72
N LEU A 55 -4.02 3.62 -9.87
CA LEU A 55 -2.92 3.28 -8.98
C LEU A 55 -3.16 3.74 -7.54
N SER A 56 -3.69 4.96 -7.35
CA SER A 56 -4.01 5.49 -6.02
C SER A 56 -4.95 4.55 -5.25
N GLY A 57 -6.01 4.08 -5.92
CA GLY A 57 -6.93 3.09 -5.33
C GLY A 57 -6.25 1.76 -4.96
N MET A 58 -5.31 1.30 -5.80
CA MET A 58 -4.54 0.08 -5.54
C MET A 58 -3.62 0.25 -4.32
N ILE A 59 -2.92 1.38 -4.21
CA ILE A 59 -2.03 1.69 -3.07
C ILE A 59 -2.84 1.77 -1.78
N MET A 60 -3.98 2.47 -1.80
CA MET A 60 -4.85 2.59 -0.63
C MET A 60 -5.37 1.23 -0.18
N ARG A 61 -5.83 0.38 -1.12
CA ARG A 61 -6.23 -1.00 -0.83
C ARG A 61 -5.08 -1.80 -0.22
N ASN A 62 -3.88 -1.74 -0.80
CA ASN A 62 -2.72 -2.46 -0.29
C ASN A 62 -2.27 -1.96 1.09
N SER A 63 -2.52 -0.70 1.44
CA SER A 63 -2.18 -0.16 2.76
C SER A 63 -3.22 -0.56 3.81
N VAL A 64 -4.50 -0.39 3.49
CA VAL A 64 -5.62 -0.72 4.40
C VAL A 64 -5.60 -2.19 4.79
N ILE A 65 -5.49 -3.10 3.82
CA ILE A 65 -5.49 -4.53 4.15
C ILE A 65 -4.25 -4.85 5.02
N LEU A 66 -3.12 -4.14 4.89
CA LEU A 66 -1.87 -4.50 5.61
C LEU A 66 -2.01 -4.15 7.09
N LEU A 67 -2.59 -2.99 7.35
CA LEU A 67 -2.88 -2.52 8.69
C LEU A 67 -3.98 -3.35 9.36
N ASP A 68 -4.97 -3.81 8.58
CA ASP A 68 -5.98 -4.76 9.06
C ASP A 68 -5.34 -6.09 9.47
N GLN A 69 -4.43 -6.62 8.64
CA GLN A 69 -3.66 -7.82 8.96
C GLN A 69 -2.83 -7.67 10.25
N ILE A 70 -2.13 -6.54 10.42
CA ILE A 70 -1.36 -6.24 11.64
C ILE A 70 -2.28 -6.21 12.87
N SER A 71 -3.48 -5.64 12.73
CA SER A 71 -4.47 -5.57 13.82
C SER A 71 -5.00 -6.95 14.20
N GLN A 72 -5.25 -7.81 13.21
CA GLN A 72 -5.65 -9.19 13.43
C GLN A 72 -4.53 -10.03 14.07
N ASP A 73 -3.28 -9.90 13.59
CA ASP A 73 -2.12 -10.59 14.13
C ASP A 73 -1.91 -10.19 15.62
N MET A 74 -2.07 -8.91 15.97
CA MET A 74 -2.05 -8.47 17.37
C MET A 74 -3.21 -9.05 18.20
N ALA A 75 -4.41 -9.16 17.63
CA ALA A 75 -5.57 -9.73 18.32
C ALA A 75 -5.40 -11.24 18.61
N THR A 76 -4.58 -11.93 17.82
CA THR A 76 -4.21 -13.34 18.05
C THR A 76 -3.09 -13.54 19.08
N GLY A 77 -2.63 -12.46 19.73
CA GLY A 77 -1.64 -12.51 20.80
C GLY A 77 -0.19 -12.39 20.34
N ALA A 78 0.07 -12.09 19.06
CA ALA A 78 1.42 -11.83 18.57
C ALA A 78 1.97 -10.53 19.18
N SER A 79 3.28 -10.49 19.46
CA SER A 79 3.93 -9.24 19.88
C SER A 79 3.82 -8.22 18.75
N ARG A 80 3.65 -6.93 19.07
CA ARG A 80 3.51 -5.86 18.05
C ARG A 80 4.61 -5.90 16.98
N ARG A 81 5.85 -6.23 17.38
CA ARG A 81 6.98 -6.36 16.45
C ARG A 81 6.81 -7.55 15.51
N ASP A 82 6.45 -8.71 16.06
CA ASP A 82 6.29 -9.93 15.28
C ASP A 82 5.09 -9.80 14.32
N ALA A 83 3.97 -9.22 14.79
CA ALA A 83 2.79 -8.93 13.98
C ALA A 83 3.12 -8.05 12.76
N ILE A 84 3.90 -6.97 12.96
CA ILE A 84 4.31 -6.08 11.86
C ILE A 84 5.20 -6.82 10.85
N ILE A 85 6.20 -7.57 11.32
CA ILE A 85 7.15 -8.28 10.44
C ILE A 85 6.42 -9.39 9.67
N GLU A 86 5.65 -10.22 10.35
CA GLU A 86 5.02 -11.40 9.75
C GLU A 86 3.88 -11.02 8.78
N SER A 87 3.08 -10.01 9.13
CA SER A 87 2.10 -9.41 8.21
C SER A 87 2.76 -8.82 6.96
N THR A 88 3.89 -8.12 7.12
CA THR A 88 4.61 -7.53 5.99
C THR A 88 5.18 -8.60 5.06
N VAL A 89 5.77 -9.67 5.61
CA VAL A 89 6.29 -10.81 4.84
C VAL A 89 5.17 -11.57 4.12
N ARG A 90 4.02 -11.80 4.78
CA ARG A 90 2.85 -12.43 4.13
C ARG A 90 2.32 -11.61 2.96
N ARG A 91 2.37 -10.28 3.06
CA ARG A 91 1.96 -9.33 2.01
C ARG A 91 2.93 -9.22 0.85
N PHE A 92 4.21 -9.41 1.10
CA PHE A 92 5.25 -9.34 0.07
C PHE A 92 4.96 -10.27 -1.11
N ARG A 93 4.47 -11.50 -0.85
CA ARG A 93 4.14 -12.48 -1.90
C ARG A 93 3.05 -11.98 -2.88
N PRO A 94 1.85 -11.58 -2.43
CA PRO A 94 0.84 -10.98 -3.30
C PRO A 94 1.31 -9.73 -4.05
N ILE A 95 2.08 -8.85 -3.40
CA ILE A 95 2.52 -7.60 -4.04
C ILE A 95 3.58 -7.90 -5.13
N MET A 96 4.46 -8.86 -4.90
CA MET A 96 5.40 -9.33 -5.92
C MET A 96 4.69 -9.96 -7.12
N LEU A 97 3.55 -10.63 -6.94
CA LEU A 97 2.72 -11.10 -8.07
C LEU A 97 2.16 -9.93 -8.88
N THR A 98 1.73 -8.84 -8.23
CA THR A 98 1.32 -7.63 -8.96
C THR A 98 2.49 -6.93 -9.66
N ALA A 99 3.69 -6.98 -9.07
CA ALA A 99 4.90 -6.52 -9.73
C ALA A 99 5.32 -7.43 -10.90
N ALA A 100 5.02 -8.73 -10.87
CA ALA A 100 5.22 -9.61 -12.03
C ALA A 100 4.24 -9.28 -13.17
N ALA A 101 3.03 -8.81 -12.86
CA ALA A 101 2.06 -8.36 -13.87
C ALA A 101 2.54 -7.12 -14.66
N ILE A 102 3.44 -6.30 -14.09
CA ILE A 102 4.14 -5.21 -14.78
C ILE A 102 4.91 -5.75 -16.00
N LEU A 103 5.50 -6.94 -15.91
CA LEU A 103 6.22 -7.55 -17.04
C LEU A 103 5.29 -7.84 -18.22
N ALA A 104 4.02 -8.16 -17.94
CA ALA A 104 2.99 -8.33 -18.98
C ALA A 104 2.54 -7.00 -19.61
N MET A 105 2.81 -5.85 -18.96
CA MET A 105 2.53 -4.52 -19.50
C MET A 105 3.64 -3.98 -20.41
N ILE A 106 4.83 -4.59 -20.43
CA ILE A 106 5.93 -4.22 -21.32
C ILE A 106 5.50 -4.11 -22.79
N PRO A 107 4.78 -5.07 -23.41
CA PRO A 107 4.32 -4.91 -24.79
C PRO A 107 3.31 -3.77 -24.95
N LEU A 108 2.49 -3.49 -23.92
CA LEU A 108 1.49 -2.43 -23.95
C LEU A 108 2.12 -1.03 -23.99
N THR A 109 3.34 -0.88 -23.45
CA THR A 109 4.10 0.39 -23.54
C THR A 109 4.39 0.84 -24.96
N ARG A 110 4.44 -0.10 -25.92
CA ARG A 110 4.68 0.20 -27.34
C ARG A 110 3.45 0.78 -28.04
N ASN A 111 2.29 0.79 -27.39
CA ASN A 111 1.08 1.35 -27.94
C ASN A 111 1.01 2.86 -27.68
N ILE A 112 0.69 3.65 -28.72
CA ILE A 112 0.66 5.11 -28.69
C ILE A 112 -0.36 5.65 -27.67
N PHE A 113 -1.50 4.96 -27.49
CA PHE A 113 -2.57 5.40 -26.61
C PHE A 113 -2.38 4.91 -25.17
N TRP A 114 -2.09 3.61 -25.00
CA TRP A 114 -2.03 2.97 -23.69
C TRP A 114 -0.64 3.02 -23.03
N GLY A 115 0.41 3.39 -23.77
CA GLY A 115 1.78 3.29 -23.28
C GLY A 115 2.09 4.22 -22.11
N SER A 116 1.52 5.43 -22.11
CA SER A 116 1.66 6.39 -21.01
C SER A 116 1.02 5.90 -19.71
N MET A 117 -0.15 5.26 -19.79
CA MET A 117 -0.81 4.65 -18.64
C MET A 117 -0.04 3.45 -18.11
N ALA A 118 0.45 2.59 -18.99
CA ALA A 118 1.25 1.43 -18.60
C ALA A 118 2.51 1.86 -17.83
N VAL A 119 3.27 2.83 -18.34
CA VAL A 119 4.48 3.31 -17.67
C VAL A 119 4.18 3.97 -16.32
N VAL A 120 3.10 4.74 -16.22
CA VAL A 120 2.65 5.32 -14.94
C VAL A 120 2.33 4.23 -13.91
N ILE A 121 1.55 3.22 -14.29
CA ILE A 121 1.15 2.15 -13.37
C ILE A 121 2.37 1.32 -12.98
N MET A 122 3.23 0.96 -13.93
CA MET A 122 4.43 0.17 -13.68
C MET A 122 5.38 0.86 -12.70
N GLY A 123 5.75 2.11 -12.99
CA GLY A 123 6.68 2.86 -12.15
C GLY A 123 6.10 3.26 -10.80
N GLY A 124 4.85 3.72 -10.82
CA GLY A 124 4.11 4.08 -9.62
C GLY A 124 3.91 2.90 -8.68
N LEU A 125 3.57 1.71 -9.20
CA LEU A 125 3.41 0.50 -8.38
C LEU A 125 4.74 0.02 -7.81
N LEU A 126 5.82 0.03 -8.58
CA LEU A 126 7.16 -0.35 -8.11
C LEU A 126 7.60 0.51 -6.92
N VAL A 127 7.55 1.83 -7.10
CA VAL A 127 7.96 2.79 -6.07
C VAL A 127 7.02 2.73 -4.88
N ALA A 128 5.70 2.77 -5.10
CA ALA A 128 4.72 2.70 -4.01
C ALA A 128 4.81 1.39 -3.22
N THR A 129 5.12 0.26 -3.87
CA THR A 129 5.32 -1.02 -3.18
C THR A 129 6.51 -0.96 -2.24
N LEU A 130 7.66 -0.51 -2.74
CA LEU A 130 8.87 -0.37 -1.92
C LEU A 130 8.61 0.57 -0.75
N LEU A 131 8.04 1.74 -1.02
CA LEU A 131 7.71 2.71 0.02
C LEU A 131 6.68 2.15 1.01
N THR A 132 5.63 1.46 0.59
CA THR A 132 4.65 0.86 1.52
C THR A 132 5.32 -0.18 2.41
N LEU A 133 6.22 -1.00 1.87
CA LEU A 133 6.89 -2.05 2.64
C LEU A 133 7.88 -1.50 3.69
N PHE A 134 8.54 -0.38 3.42
CA PHE A 134 9.51 0.22 4.35
C PHE A 134 8.89 1.31 5.24
N TYR A 135 8.12 2.22 4.65
CA TYR A 135 7.58 3.40 5.32
C TYR A 135 6.39 3.05 6.22
N LEU A 136 5.49 2.16 5.81
CA LEU A 136 4.28 1.87 6.58
C LEU A 136 4.59 1.15 7.92
N PRO A 137 5.51 0.16 7.99
CA PRO A 137 5.98 -0.39 9.26
C PRO A 137 6.69 0.64 10.14
N ALA A 138 7.52 1.50 9.55
CA ALA A 138 8.25 2.54 10.28
C ALA A 138 7.29 3.60 10.86
N LEU A 139 6.33 4.07 10.07
CA LEU A 139 5.31 5.03 10.49
C LEU A 139 4.42 4.43 11.59
N TYR A 140 4.04 3.16 11.44
CA TYR A 140 3.28 2.46 12.48
C TYR A 140 4.08 2.32 13.79
N ALA A 141 5.36 1.96 13.72
CA ALA A 141 6.23 1.85 14.90
C ALA A 141 6.42 3.19 15.64
N ILE A 142 6.47 4.29 14.90
CA ILE A 142 6.55 5.65 15.46
C ILE A 142 5.21 6.08 16.08
N CYS A 143 4.10 5.93 15.35
CA CYS A 143 2.76 6.33 15.82
C CYS A 143 2.26 5.52 17.01
N PHE A 144 2.55 4.22 17.04
CA PHE A 144 2.16 3.36 18.16
C PHE A 144 3.22 3.24 19.23
N LYS A 145 4.26 4.11 19.18
CA LYS A 145 5.35 4.27 20.15
C LYS A 145 5.60 2.94 20.82
N VAL A 146 6.33 2.05 20.15
CA VAL A 146 6.68 0.71 20.68
C VAL A 146 7.29 0.90 22.07
N GLU A 147 6.44 0.93 23.10
CA GLU A 147 6.78 0.62 24.46
C GLU A 147 7.44 -0.74 24.28
N ARG A 148 8.72 -0.82 24.64
CA ARG A 148 9.36 -2.10 24.85
C ARG A 148 8.49 -2.74 25.93
N ASP A 149 7.56 -3.59 25.54
CA ASP A 149 7.13 -4.67 26.41
C ASP A 149 8.40 -5.49 26.59
N LEU A 150 9.18 -5.08 27.61
CA LEU A 150 9.98 -6.00 28.38
C LEU A 150 8.99 -7.07 28.80
N LYS A 151 8.91 -8.13 27.99
CA LYS A 151 8.45 -9.42 28.47
C LYS A 151 9.25 -9.67 29.73
N LEU A 152 8.59 -9.51 30.87
CA LEU A 152 8.95 -10.15 32.12
C LEU A 152 9.18 -11.62 31.79
N TYR A 153 10.45 -11.97 31.64
CA TYR A 153 10.91 -13.35 31.67
C TYR A 153 11.27 -13.63 33.12
N ASN A 154 10.54 -14.57 33.72
CA ASN A 154 10.70 -15.17 35.05
C ASN A 154 10.25 -14.31 36.24
N VAL A 155 9.31 -14.68 37.14
CA VAL A 155 8.66 -15.97 37.48
C VAL A 155 9.55 -17.19 37.24
N ILE A 156 10.73 -17.17 37.84
CA ILE A 156 11.35 -18.25 38.62
C ILE A 156 12.19 -17.53 39.68
#